data_AF-A0A0F9I8P2-F1
#
_entry.id   AF-A0A0F9I8P2-F1
#
_cell.length_a   1.000
_cell.length_b   1.000
_cell.length_c   1.000
_cell.angle_alpha   90.00
_cell.angle_beta   90.00
_cell.angle_gamma   90.00
#
_symmetry.space_group_name_H-M   'P 1'
#
loop_
_entity.id
_entity.type
_entity.pdbx_description
1 polymer ?
#
loop_
_entity_poly.entity_id
_entity_poly.type
_entity_poly.pdbx_seq_one_letter_code
_entity_poly.pdbx_strand_id
1 'polypeptide(L)' 'MKNKPYREMIAILDFGSQYSQLIARRVRESQVYCKLLPFDITSSELLKYNIKGIILSGGPASLTAKEA' A
#
# COMPACT_ATOMS: atom_id res chain seq x y z
N MET A 1 0.00 -11.34 22.19
CA MET A 1 -0.11 -11.21 20.72
C MET A 1 -1.53 -10.77 20.41
N LYS A 2 -1.75 -9.60 19.78
CA LYS A 2 -3.10 -9.05 19.57
C LYS A 2 -3.80 -9.79 18.44
N ASN A 3 -4.91 -10.48 18.73
CA ASN A 3 -5.82 -11.04 17.72
C ASN A 3 -6.45 -9.89 16.93
N LYS A 4 -5.91 -9.58 15.74
CA LYS A 4 -6.59 -8.66 14.81
C LYS A 4 -7.71 -9.44 14.12
N PRO A 5 -8.97 -8.98 14.18
CA PRO A 5 -10.13 -9.71 13.62
C PRO A 5 -10.19 -9.69 12.08
N TYR A 6 -9.23 -9.04 11.41
CA TYR A 6 -9.21 -8.84 9.97
C TYR A 6 -8.23 -9.78 9.28
N ARG A 7 -8.60 -10.24 8.06
CA ARG A 7 -7.72 -11.03 7.19
C ARG A 7 -6.38 -10.32 7.02
N GLU A 8 -5.32 -11.12 7.02
CA GLU A 8 -3.98 -10.68 6.65
C GLU A 8 -4.01 -10.00 5.28
N MET A 9 -3.28 -8.90 5.13
CA MET A 9 -3.33 -8.11 3.89
C MET A 9 -1.99 -7.53 3.48
N ILE A 10 -1.87 -7.23 2.19
CA ILE A 10 -0.82 -6.38 1.64
C ILE A 10 -1.36 -4.94 1.50
N ALA A 11 -0.63 -3.97 2.04
CA ALA A 11 -0.88 -2.56 1.81
C ALA A 11 -0.11 -2.10 0.57
N ILE A 12 -0.76 -1.44 -0.36
CA ILE A 12 -0.12 -0.81 -1.52
C ILE A 12 -0.23 0.69 -1.32
N LEU A 13 0.88 1.37 -1.04
CA LEU A 13 0.95 2.82 -0.88
C LEU A 13 1.15 3.47 -2.25
N ASP A 14 0.17 4.24 -2.68
CA ASP A 14 0.11 4.82 -4.02
C ASP A 14 0.72 6.24 -4.06
N PHE A 15 1.88 6.36 -4.71
CA PHE A 15 2.58 7.60 -5.00
C PHE A 15 2.18 8.21 -6.36
N GLY A 16 1.08 7.74 -6.97
CA GLY A 16 0.57 8.25 -8.25
C GLY A 16 1.13 7.53 -9.47
N SER A 17 1.55 6.26 -9.32
CA SER A 17 1.97 5.46 -10.48
C SER A 17 0.79 5.16 -11.39
N GLN A 18 1.03 5.17 -12.70
CA GLN A 18 0.11 4.61 -13.69
C GLN A 18 -0.12 3.10 -13.49
N TYR A 19 0.72 2.42 -12.70
CA TYR A 19 0.68 0.97 -12.51
C TYR A 19 0.08 0.50 -11.17
N SER A 20 -0.34 1.40 -10.27
CA SER A 20 -0.81 1.02 -8.92
C SER A 20 -1.97 0.00 -8.96
N GLN A 21 -2.91 0.16 -9.91
CA GLN A 21 -4.00 -0.79 -10.12
C GLN A 21 -3.52 -2.14 -10.67
N LEU A 22 -2.47 -2.16 -11.52
CA LEU A 22 -1.89 -3.41 -12.02
C LEU A 22 -1.18 -4.17 -10.92
N ILE A 23 -0.48 -3.48 -10.02
CA ILE A 23 0.14 -4.09 -8.83
C ILE A 23 -0.96 -4.76 -7.98
N ALA A 24 -2.05 -4.05 -7.70
CA ALA A 24 -3.18 -4.61 -6.94
C ALA A 24 -3.80 -5.83 -7.65
N ARG A 25 -3.91 -5.81 -8.98
CA ARG A 25 -4.36 -6.96 -9.76
C ARG A 25 -3.41 -8.16 -9.57
N ARG A 26 -2.09 -7.97 -9.66
CA ARG A 26 -1.11 -9.06 -9.49
C ARG A 26 -1.17 -9.68 -8.10
N VAL A 27 -1.31 -8.87 -7.04
CA VAL A 27 -1.47 -9.39 -5.68
C VAL A 27 -2.75 -10.22 -5.53
N ARG A 28 -3.85 -9.78 -6.15
CA ARG A 28 -5.12 -10.52 -6.14
C ARG A 28 -5.08 -11.79 -6.99
N GLU A 29 -4.35 -11.80 -8.10
CA GLU A 29 -4.08 -13.01 -8.89
C GLU A 29 -3.32 -14.08 -8.08
N SER A 30 -2.50 -13.67 -7.11
CA SER A 30 -1.89 -14.57 -6.12
C SER A 30 -2.82 -14.96 -4.96
N GLN A 31 -4.12 -14.67 -5.05
CA GLN A 31 -5.13 -14.97 -4.03
C GLN A 31 -4.89 -14.29 -2.68
N VAL A 32 -4.11 -13.20 -2.65
CA VAL A 32 -3.83 -12.42 -1.44
C VAL A 32 -4.71 -11.18 -1.39
N TYR A 33 -5.31 -10.89 -0.23
CA TYR A 33 -6.08 -9.67 -0.03
C TYR A 33 -5.16 -8.44 0.03
N CYS A 34 -5.51 -7.39 -0.69
CA CYS A 34 -4.76 -6.14 -0.69
C CYS A 34 -5.66 -4.91 -0.71
N LYS A 35 -5.13 -3.80 -0.21
CA LYS A 35 -5.77 -2.49 -0.24
C LYS A 35 -4.82 -1.45 -0.81
N LEU A 36 -5.31 -0.68 -1.78
CA LEU A 36 -4.65 0.54 -2.24
C LEU A 36 -4.91 1.65 -1.21
N LEU A 37 -3.87 2.33 -0.77
CA LEU A 37 -3.90 3.37 0.24
C LEU A 37 -3.08 4.57 -0.27
N PRO A 38 -3.43 5.80 0.10
CA PRO A 38 -2.65 6.96 -0.29
C PRO A 38 -1.27 6.92 0.40
N PHE A 39 -0.24 7.48 -0.26
CA PHE A 39 1.14 7.41 0.25
C PHE A 39 1.36 8.14 1.58
N ASP A 40 0.54 9.15 1.87
CA ASP A 40 0.57 10.00 3.05
C ASP A 40 -0.23 9.44 4.24
N ILE A 41 -0.75 8.20 4.12
CA ILE A 41 -1.46 7.53 5.21
C ILE A 41 -0.60 7.46 6.47
N THR A 42 -1.21 7.77 7.61
CA THR A 42 -0.48 7.78 8.88
C THR A 42 -0.14 6.37 9.36
N SER A 43 0.96 6.24 10.10
CA SER A 43 1.32 4.97 10.75
C SER A 43 0.23 4.46 11.69
N SER A 44 -0.46 5.35 12.39
CA SER A 44 -1.59 5.02 13.27
C SER A 44 -2.74 4.36 12.50
N GLU A 45 -3.05 4.85 11.30
CA GLU A 45 -4.07 4.25 10.45
C GLU A 45 -3.62 2.92 9.84
N LEU A 46 -2.37 2.80 9.41
CA LEU A 46 -1.80 1.53 8.93
C LEU A 46 -1.87 0.45 10.01
N LEU A 47 -1.59 0.81 11.27
CA LEU A 47 -1.63 -0.12 12.40
C LEU A 47 -3.03 -0.67 12.71
N LYS A 48 -4.11 -0.07 12.19
CA LYS A 48 -5.49 -0.60 12.30
C LYS A 48 -5.68 -1.87 11.47
N TYR A 49 -4.89 -2.05 10.42
CA TYR A 49 -4.97 -3.21 9.51
C TYR A 49 -4.03 -4.35 9.93
N ASN A 50 -4.33 -5.59 9.53
CA ASN A 50 -3.46 -6.75 9.75
C ASN A 50 -2.45 -6.89 8.60
N ILE A 51 -1.58 -5.89 8.43
CA ILE A 51 -0.64 -5.81 7.31
C ILE A 51 0.50 -6.83 7.50
N LYS A 52 0.78 -7.62 6.48
CA LYS A 52 1.92 -8.55 6.41
C LYS A 52 3.04 -8.08 5.50
N GLY A 53 2.72 -7.16 4.58
CA GLY A 53 3.69 -6.58 3.66
C GLY A 53 3.18 -5.26 3.11
N ILE A 54 4.14 -4.42 2.73
CA ILE A 54 3.89 -3.10 2.14
C ILE A 54 4.55 -3.07 0.78
N ILE A 55 3.82 -2.63 -0.24
CA ILE A 55 4.36 -2.28 -1.55
C ILE A 55 4.29 -0.77 -1.67
N LEU A 56 5.43 -0.12 -1.88
CA LEU A 56 5.49 1.29 -2.26
C LEU A 56 5.39 1.33 -3.78
N SER A 57 4.33 1.96 -4.32
CA SER A 57 4.25 2.13 -5.77
C SER A 57 5.31 3.13 -6.24
N GLY A 58 5.51 3.18 -7.56
CA GLY A 58 6.20 4.33 -8.16
C GLY A 58 5.32 5.59 -8.14
N GLY A 59 5.88 6.67 -8.66
CA GLY A 59 5.18 7.93 -8.90
C GLY A 59 5.98 8.76 -9.91
N PRO A 60 5.37 9.80 -10.51
CA PRO A 60 6.08 10.69 -11.43
C PRO A 60 7.04 11.65 -10.73
N ALA A 61 6.90 11.81 -9.40
CA ALA A 61 7.71 12.72 -8.61
C ALA A 61 9.13 12.16 -8.41
N SER A 62 10.14 13.03 -8.55
CA SER A 62 11.51 12.73 -8.14
C SER A 62 11.66 12.97 -6.64
N LEU A 63 12.27 12.02 -5.92
CA LEU A 63 12.53 12.13 -4.47
C LEU A 63 13.43 13.32 -4.11
N THR A 64 14.27 13.77 -5.04
CA THR A 64 15.24 14.85 -4.83
C THR A 64 14.80 16.18 -5.42
N ALA A 65 13.68 16.21 -6.14
CA ALA A 65 13.12 17.49 -6.58
C ALA A 65 12.66 18.24 -5.33
N LYS A 66 13.24 19.42 -5.08
CA LYS A 66 12.68 20.36 -4.11
C LYS A 66 11.24 20.62 -4.53
N GLU A 67 10.29 20.41 -3.62
CA GLU A 67 8.99 21.04 -3.73
C GLU A 67 9.26 22.55 -3.86
N ALA A 68 8.88 23.11 -5.01
CA ALA A 68 9.11 24.51 -5.33
C ALA A 68 8.15 25.40 -4.54
#